data_AF-A0A0K1ER55-F1
#
_entry.id   AF-A0A0K1ER55-F1
#
_cell.length_a   1.000
_cell.length_b   1.000
_cell.length_c   1.000
_cell.angle_alpha   90.00
_cell.angle_beta   90.00
_cell.angle_gamma   90.00
#
_symmetry.space_group_name_H-M   'P 1'
#
loop_
_entity.id
_entity.type
_entity.pdbx_description
1 polymer ?
#
loop_
_entity_poly.entity_id
_entity_poly.type
_entity_poly.pdbx_seq_one_letter_code
_entity_poly.pdbx_strand_id
1 'polypeptide(L)'
;MSSPDRRSANRSAIELSVEYKRLNTFFADYTRNISKGGTFIRTDRPLGLGTEFIFALRIRGLDEPLRIRGRVKWVVLPEEAGGDRQPGMGIEFQWNNDTERLDTERVVERLMTSELGEVLAARLLGKKVDDLAR
;
A
#
# COMPACT_ATOMS: atom_id res chain seq x y z
N MET A 1 -31.60 27.71 26.53
CA MET A 1 -32.00 26.52 25.74
C MET A 1 -30.74 25.91 25.15
N SER A 2 -30.45 24.68 25.55
CA SER A 2 -29.24 23.94 25.18
C SER A 2 -29.38 23.30 23.80
N SER A 3 -28.31 23.37 23.01
CA SER A 3 -27.76 22.22 22.27
C SER A 3 -26.39 22.58 21.70
N PRO A 4 -25.30 21.96 22.19
CA PRO A 4 -24.02 21.97 21.51
C PRO A 4 -24.10 21.02 20.30
N ASP A 5 -23.59 21.43 19.15
CA ASP A 5 -23.55 20.62 17.94
C ASP A 5 -22.58 19.43 18.13
N ARG A 6 -23.18 18.32 18.61
CA ARG A 6 -22.58 17.00 18.77
C ARG A 6 -22.41 16.34 17.41
N ARG A 7 -21.41 16.78 16.64
CA ARG A 7 -20.96 16.03 15.45
C ARG A 7 -19.45 16.06 15.25
N SER A 8 -18.70 15.87 16.34
CA SER A 8 -17.46 15.08 16.30
C SER A 8 -17.82 13.61 16.06
N ALA A 9 -18.49 13.34 14.94
CA ALA A 9 -18.68 11.98 14.46
C ALA A 9 -17.28 11.44 14.18
N ASN A 10 -16.90 10.46 14.98
CA ASN A 10 -15.80 9.54 14.79
C ASN A 10 -15.73 9.18 13.30
N ARG A 11 -14.95 9.93 12.51
CA ARG A 11 -14.65 9.57 11.12
C ARG A 11 -13.69 8.41 11.24
N SER A 12 -14.23 7.21 11.47
CA SER A 12 -13.45 5.99 11.40
C SER A 12 -12.67 6.06 10.11
N ALA A 13 -11.33 6.08 10.20
CA ALA A 13 -10.49 6.12 9.03
C ALA A 13 -10.92 4.95 8.13
N ILE A 14 -11.25 5.23 6.86
CA ILE A 14 -11.59 4.19 5.90
C ILE A 14 -10.37 3.27 5.85
N GLU A 15 -10.55 1.97 6.13
CA GLU A 15 -9.48 0.98 6.00
C GLU A 15 -9.81 0.08 4.81
N LEU A 16 -8.89 0.02 3.85
CA LEU A 16 -8.94 -0.89 2.72
C LEU A 16 -7.93 -2.01 2.97
N SER A 17 -8.44 -3.19 3.31
CA SER A 17 -7.61 -4.37 3.57
C SER A 17 -7.37 -5.17 2.29
N VAL A 18 -6.11 -5.47 2.00
CA VAL A 18 -5.69 -6.32 0.89
C VAL A 18 -4.88 -7.49 1.44
N GLU A 19 -5.33 -8.70 1.12
CA GLU A 19 -4.68 -9.92 1.57
C GLU A 19 -3.85 -10.56 0.45
N TYR A 20 -2.55 -10.69 0.69
CA TYR A 20 -1.64 -11.39 -0.19
C TYR A 20 -1.48 -12.85 0.24
N LYS A 21 -2.15 -13.76 -0.48
CA LYS A 21 -2.06 -15.21 -0.24
C LYS A 21 -0.68 -15.80 -0.52
N ARG A 22 0.12 -15.15 -1.38
CA ARG A 22 1.47 -15.60 -1.77
C ARG A 22 2.45 -14.45 -1.63
N LEU A 23 3.55 -14.70 -0.92
CA LEU A 23 4.63 -13.73 -0.71
C LEU A 23 5.25 -13.25 -2.03
N ASN A 24 5.48 -14.16 -2.99
CA ASN A 24 6.03 -13.80 -4.29
C ASN A 24 5.16 -12.79 -5.06
N THR A 25 3.83 -12.88 -4.93
CA THR A 25 2.90 -11.89 -5.53
C THR A 25 3.05 -10.54 -4.85
N PHE A 26 3.14 -10.53 -3.51
CA PHE A 26 3.40 -9.31 -2.76
C PHE A 26 4.75 -8.67 -3.16
N PHE A 27 5.84 -9.44 -3.23
CA PHE A 27 7.16 -8.91 -3.59
C PHE A 27 7.19 -8.32 -5.01
N ALA A 28 6.51 -8.95 -5.97
CA ALA A 28 6.40 -8.45 -7.34
C ALA A 28 5.61 -7.13 -7.40
N ASP A 29 4.49 -7.04 -6.70
CA ASP A 29 3.69 -5.81 -6.63
C ASP A 29 4.44 -4.70 -5.88
N TYR A 30 5.15 -5.08 -4.81
CA TYR A 30 5.89 -4.15 -3.99
C TYR A 30 7.00 -3.46 -4.78
N THR A 31 7.86 -4.25 -5.43
CA THR A 31 9.00 -3.72 -6.21
C THR A 31 8.57 -2.94 -7.44
N ARG A 32 7.44 -3.29 -8.05
CA ARG A 32 6.95 -2.63 -9.27
C ARG A 32 6.31 -1.29 -8.99
N ASN A 33 5.46 -1.24 -7.97
CA ASN A 33 4.52 -0.15 -7.74
C ASN A 33 4.68 0.41 -6.31
N ILE A 34 4.55 -0.43 -5.29
CA ILE A 34 4.32 0.06 -3.93
C ILE A 34 5.54 0.83 -3.40
N SER A 35 6.75 0.31 -3.60
CA SER A 35 8.00 0.96 -3.20
C SER A 35 8.25 2.29 -3.91
N LYS A 36 7.58 2.52 -5.05
CA LYS A 36 7.67 3.77 -5.82
C LYS A 36 6.62 4.81 -5.39
N GLY A 37 5.83 4.52 -4.36
CA GLY A 37 4.90 5.46 -3.76
C GLY A 37 3.47 5.38 -4.27
N GLY A 38 3.07 4.32 -4.99
CA GLY A 38 1.67 4.17 -5.40
C GLY A 38 1.31 2.78 -5.91
N THR A 39 0.01 2.53 -6.09
CA THR A 39 -0.49 1.29 -6.70
C THR A 39 -1.82 1.52 -7.40
N PHE A 40 -2.20 0.60 -8.28
CA PHE A 40 -3.52 0.58 -8.90
C PHE A 40 -4.33 -0.57 -8.33
N ILE A 41 -5.57 -0.30 -7.91
CA ILE A 41 -6.52 -1.33 -7.48
C ILE A 41 -7.61 -1.43 -8.53
N ARG A 42 -7.68 -2.59 -9.18
CA ARG A 42 -8.82 -2.94 -10.03
C ARG A 42 -10.04 -3.16 -9.16
N THR A 43 -11.11 -2.41 -9.44
CA THR A 43 -12.40 -2.53 -8.74
C THR A 43 -13.46 -1.85 -9.57
N ASP A 44 -14.67 -2.41 -9.58
CA ASP A 44 -15.83 -1.77 -10.21
C ASP A 44 -16.47 -0.71 -9.31
N ARG A 45 -15.97 -0.56 -8.07
CA ARG A 45 -16.46 0.39 -7.06
C ARG A 45 -15.28 1.18 -6.48
N PRO A 46 -14.65 2.05 -7.27
CA PRO A 46 -13.55 2.86 -6.80
C PRO A 46 -14.02 3.88 -5.76
N LEU A 47 -13.12 4.23 -4.83
CA LEU A 47 -13.33 5.36 -3.93
C LEU A 47 -13.22 6.68 -4.71
N GLY A 48 -13.86 7.74 -4.20
CA GLY A 48 -13.84 9.05 -4.84
C GLY A 48 -12.43 9.66 -4.90
N LEU A 49 -12.17 10.47 -5.92
CA LEU A 49 -10.91 11.21 -6.06
C LEU A 49 -10.59 12.00 -4.78
N GLY A 50 -9.33 11.95 -4.33
CA GLY A 50 -8.88 12.63 -3.11
C GLY A 50 -9.25 11.95 -1.80
N THR A 51 -10.01 10.84 -1.82
CA THR A 51 -10.32 10.07 -0.61
C THR A 51 -9.03 9.57 0.03
N GLU A 52 -8.87 9.87 1.32
CA GLU A 52 -7.77 9.38 2.15
C GLU A 52 -8.23 8.18 2.98
N PHE A 53 -7.39 7.16 3.06
CA PHE A 53 -7.70 5.90 3.74
C PHE A 53 -6.41 5.20 4.21
N ILE A 54 -6.56 4.22 5.10
CA ILE A 54 -5.50 3.30 5.51
C ILE A 54 -5.52 2.11 4.57
N PHE A 55 -4.41 1.87 3.89
CA PHE A 55 -4.18 0.68 3.09
C PHE A 55 -3.49 -0.37 3.95
N ALA A 56 -4.23 -1.41 4.33
CA ALA A 56 -3.77 -2.45 5.24
C ALA A 56 -3.39 -3.72 4.47
N LEU A 57 -2.09 -3.92 4.25
CA LEU A 57 -1.53 -5.07 3.55
C LEU A 57 -1.35 -6.24 4.52
N ARG A 58 -2.22 -7.24 4.40
CA ARG A 58 -2.12 -8.50 5.16
C ARG A 58 -1.22 -9.46 4.41
N ILE A 59 -0.06 -9.75 4.98
CA ILE A 59 0.99 -10.56 4.36
C ILE A 59 1.34 -11.67 5.33
N ARG A 60 1.40 -12.92 4.83
CA ARG A 60 1.86 -14.05 5.63
C ARG A 60 3.30 -13.81 6.11
N GLY A 61 3.56 -14.00 7.40
CA GLY A 61 4.88 -13.76 7.99
C GLY A 61 5.03 -12.41 8.72
N LEU A 62 4.02 -11.54 8.62
CA LEU A 62 3.89 -10.39 9.51
C LEU A 62 2.78 -10.65 10.53
N ASP A 63 3.04 -10.37 11.80
CA ASP A 63 2.05 -10.51 12.87
C ASP A 63 0.92 -9.48 12.73
N GLU A 64 1.28 -8.28 12.28
CA GLU A 64 0.36 -7.16 12.03
C GLU A 64 0.37 -6.74 10.56
N PRO A 65 -0.78 -6.31 10.00
CA PRO A 65 -0.84 -5.75 8.66
C PRO A 65 0.08 -4.54 8.52
N LEU A 66 0.80 -4.47 7.41
CA LEU A 66 1.55 -3.28 7.04
C LEU A 66 0.55 -2.19 6.62
N ARG A 67 0.45 -1.13 7.42
CA ARG A 67 -0.52 -0.04 7.23
C ARG A 67 0.17 1.16 6.62
N ILE A 68 -0.32 1.58 5.45
CA ILE A 68 0.22 2.71 4.69
C ILE A 68 -0.94 3.67 4.40
N ARG A 69 -0.75 4.98 4.60
CA ARG A 69 -1.78 5.96 4.20
C ARG A 69 -1.81 6.09 2.69
N GLY A 70 -3.02 6.05 2.12
CA GLY A 70 -3.25 6.18 0.68
C GLY A 70 -4.20 7.31 0.38
N ARG A 71 -4.02 7.94 -0.78
CA ARG A 71 -4.95 8.91 -1.35
C ARG A 71 -5.27 8.54 -2.79
N VAL A 72 -6.55 8.56 -3.15
CA VAL A 72 -6.98 8.34 -4.54
C VAL A 72 -6.52 9.50 -5.42
N LYS A 73 -5.70 9.21 -6.43
CA LYS A 73 -5.17 10.19 -7.40
C LYS A 73 -5.94 10.27 -8.70
N TRP A 74 -6.55 9.17 -9.12
CA TRP A 74 -7.38 9.09 -10.31
C TRP A 74 -8.25 7.85 -10.23
N VAL A 75 -9.36 7.87 -10.97
CA VAL A 75 -10.38 6.82 -10.98
C VAL A 75 -10.68 6.50 -12.44
N VAL A 76 -10.94 5.23 -12.73
CA VAL A 76 -11.53 4.75 -13.98
C VAL A 76 -12.80 4.00 -13.62
N LEU A 77 -13.95 4.55 -13.99
CA LEU A 77 -15.24 3.92 -13.74
C LEU A 77 -15.49 2.76 -14.73
N PRO A 78 -16.32 1.76 -14.38
CA PRO A 78 -16.68 0.66 -15.29
C PRO A 78 -17.17 1.12 -16.66
N GLU A 79 -17.95 2.20 -16.72
CA GLU A 79 -18.46 2.81 -17.96
C GLU A 79 -17.38 3.52 -18.79
N GLU A 80 -16.25 3.89 -18.17
CA GLU A 80 -15.08 4.50 -18.82
C GLU A 80 -14.02 3.46 -19.21
N ALA A 81 -14.16 2.23 -18.71
CA ALA A 81 -13.26 1.13 -19.00
C ALA A 81 -13.47 0.62 -20.44
N GLY A 82 -12.36 0.26 -21.10
CA GLY A 82 -12.38 -0.17 -22.49
C GLY A 82 -10.98 -0.32 -23.06
N GLY A 83 -10.84 -1.24 -24.03
CA GLY A 83 -9.53 -1.63 -24.56
C GLY A 83 -8.60 -2.12 -23.44
N ASP A 84 -7.47 -1.45 -23.29
CA ASP A 84 -6.47 -1.77 -22.26
C ASP A 84 -6.74 -1.13 -20.88
N ARG A 85 -7.75 -0.25 -20.76
CA ARG A 85 -8.08 0.42 -19.49
C ARG A 85 -9.03 -0.43 -18.65
N GLN A 86 -8.57 -0.81 -17.47
CA GLN A 86 -9.36 -1.56 -16.49
C GLN A 86 -10.02 -0.60 -15.47
N PRO A 87 -11.24 -0.89 -15.01
CA PRO A 87 -11.89 -0.10 -13.98
C PRO A 87 -11.15 -0.22 -12.65
N GLY A 88 -11.09 0.89 -11.91
CA GLY A 88 -10.41 0.92 -10.62
C GLY A 88 -9.97 2.30 -10.19
N MET A 89 -8.97 2.33 -9.32
CA MET A 89 -8.41 3.58 -8.79
C MET A 89 -6.89 3.51 -8.64
N GLY A 90 -6.24 4.60 -9.03
CA GLY A 90 -4.83 4.85 -8.75
C GLY A 90 -4.65 5.51 -7.39
N ILE A 91 -3.72 4.98 -6.60
CA ILE A 91 -3.46 5.38 -5.22
C ILE A 91 -2.04 5.91 -5.13
N GLU A 92 -1.88 7.08 -4.49
CA GLU A 92 -0.59 7.61 -4.06
C GLU A 92 -0.46 7.41 -2.55
N PHE A 93 0.64 6.78 -2.13
CA PHE A 93 0.95 6.61 -0.71
C PHE A 93 1.45 7.91 -0.10
N GLN A 94 0.94 8.20 1.08
CA GLN A 94 1.27 9.37 1.87
C GLN A 94 2.12 8.94 3.06
N TRP A 95 3.17 9.71 3.32
CA TRP A 95 4.07 9.51 4.44
C TRP A 95 4.06 10.79 5.28
N ASN A 96 4.03 10.69 6.60
CA ASN A 96 4.21 11.85 7.48
C ASN A 96 5.62 12.43 7.37
N ASN A 97 6.59 11.53 7.25
CA ASN A 97 8.02 11.85 7.21
C ASN A 97 8.79 10.70 6.56
N ASP A 98 10.07 10.94 6.28
CA ASP A 98 10.96 9.92 5.72
C ASP A 98 11.17 8.73 6.65
N THR A 99 11.08 8.91 7.97
CA THR A 99 11.24 7.83 8.93
C THR A 99 10.14 6.77 8.79
N GLU A 100 8.87 7.17 8.68
CA GLU A 100 7.73 6.26 8.46
C GLU A 100 7.90 5.46 7.17
N ARG A 101 8.38 6.13 6.10
CA ARG A 101 8.68 5.48 4.82
C ARG A 101 9.80 4.45 4.96
N LEU A 102 10.93 4.84 5.56
CA LEU A 102 12.09 3.97 5.75
C LEU A 102 11.77 2.78 6.67
N ASP A 103 10.96 2.97 7.70
CA ASP A 103 10.56 1.90 8.60
C ASP A 103 9.66 0.88 7.89
N THR A 104 8.76 1.35 7.03
CA THR A 104 7.97 0.48 6.16
C THR A 104 8.86 -0.30 5.19
N GLU A 105 9.80 0.37 4.54
CA GLU A 105 10.77 -0.28 3.64
C GLU A 105 11.59 -1.36 4.36
N ARG A 106 12.05 -1.08 5.59
CA ARG A 106 12.81 -2.03 6.42
C ARG A 106 12.00 -3.26 6.80
N VAL A 107 10.70 -3.11 7.11
CA VAL A 107 9.83 -4.26 7.39
C VAL A 107 9.76 -5.18 6.19
N VAL A 108 9.55 -4.62 5.00
CA VAL A 108 9.45 -5.39 3.76
C VAL A 108 10.79 -6.03 3.38
N GLU A 109 11.90 -5.30 3.56
CA GLU A 109 13.25 -5.80 3.32
C GLU A 109 13.58 -7.01 4.20
N ARG A 110 13.32 -6.92 5.51
CA ARG A 110 13.52 -8.06 6.42
C ARG A 110 12.70 -9.28 6.01
N LEU A 111 11.45 -9.06 5.60
CA LEU A 111 10.57 -10.13 5.12
C LEU A 111 11.10 -10.76 3.81
N MET A 112 11.61 -9.95 2.87
CA MET A 112 12.24 -10.48 1.65
C MET A 112 13.49 -11.28 1.97
N THR A 113 14.34 -10.78 2.86
CA THR A 113 15.58 -11.47 3.25
C THR A 113 15.28 -12.78 3.98
N SER A 114 14.28 -12.82 4.87
CA SER A 114 13.92 -14.06 5.58
C SER A 114 13.34 -15.13 4.65
N GLU A 115 12.59 -14.73 3.63
CA GLU A 115 11.88 -15.66 2.73
C GLU A 115 12.71 -16.06 1.50
N LEU A 116 13.59 -15.19 1.00
CA LEU A 116 14.33 -15.39 -0.25
C LEU A 116 15.86 -15.44 -0.07
N GLY A 117 16.37 -15.04 1.09
CA GLY A 117 17.79 -14.82 1.34
C GLY A 117 18.30 -13.47 0.81
N GLU A 118 19.44 -13.04 1.36
CA GLU A 118 20.03 -11.70 1.15
C GLU A 118 20.28 -11.38 -0.33
N VAL A 119 20.83 -12.34 -1.10
CA VAL A 119 21.21 -12.11 -2.49
C VAL A 119 19.99 -11.82 -3.37
N LEU A 120 18.91 -12.57 -3.21
CA LEU A 120 17.70 -12.38 -4.01
C LEU A 120 16.93 -11.13 -3.57
N ALA A 121 16.87 -10.85 -2.26
CA ALA A 121 16.30 -9.63 -1.75
C ALA A 121 17.00 -8.38 -2.32
N ALA A 122 18.35 -8.36 -2.32
CA ALA A 122 19.14 -7.25 -2.86
C ALA A 122 18.82 -7.00 -4.34
N ARG A 123 18.79 -8.07 -5.14
CA ARG A 123 18.49 -7.98 -6.57
C ARG A 123 17.09 -7.46 -6.86
N LEU A 124 16.09 -7.88 -6.08
CA LEU A 124 14.70 -7.40 -6.23
C LEU A 124 14.53 -5.95 -5.80
N LEU A 125 15.26 -5.51 -4.79
CA LEU A 125 15.25 -4.12 -4.30
C LEU A 125 16.17 -3.19 -5.09
N GLY A 126 17.00 -3.72 -6.01
CA GLY A 126 18.00 -2.95 -6.73
C GLY A 126 19.13 -2.42 -5.85
N LYS A 127 19.38 -3.05 -4.69
CA LYS A 127 20.42 -2.69 -3.71
C LYS A 127 21.66 -3.56 -3.88
N LYS A 128 22.82 -3.13 -3.35
CA LYS A 128 23.99 -4.00 -3.21
C LYS A 128 23.77 -4.93 -2.01
N VAL A 129 24.32 -6.14 -2.06
CA VAL A 129 24.19 -7.13 -0.97
C VAL A 129 24.75 -6.56 0.34
N ASP A 130 25.86 -5.82 0.28
CA ASP A 130 26.49 -5.17 1.44
C ASP A 130 25.59 -4.16 2.16
N ASP A 131 24.56 -3.62 1.48
CA ASP A 131 23.63 -2.65 2.05
C ASP A 131 22.55 -3.31 2.93
N LEU A 132 22.35 -4.63 2.81
CA LEU A 132 21.36 -5.42 3.56
C LEU A 132 21.93 -6.06 4.84
N ALA A 133 23.25 -6.14 4.95
CA ALA A 133 23.95 -6.84 6.04
C ALA A 133 24.20 -5.94 7.28
N ARG A 134 23.56 -4.77 7.37
CA ARG A 134 23.71 -3.78 8.46
C ARG A 134 22.40 -3.56 9.19
#